data_AF-A0AAW1K1L1-F1
#
_entry.id   AF-A0AAW1K1L1-F1
#
_cell.length_a   1.000
_cell.length_b   1.000
_cell.length_c   1.000
_cell.angle_alpha   90.00
_cell.angle_beta   90.00
_cell.angle_gamma   90.00
#
_symmetry.space_group_name_H-M   'P 1'
#
loop_
_entity.id
_entity.type
_entity.pdbx_description
1 polymer ?
#
loop_
_entity_poly.entity_id
_entity_poly.type
_entity_poly.pdbx_seq_one_letter_code
_entity_poly.pdbx_strand_id
1 'polypeptide(L)'
;MVESCLTETWLKVAHLDHVQLDNYFLACYFCRSSCIIGGGVGIYVRKGIEVTAMDFTNYECEKEFEVCLAVASVSMFEKTRVTATAATGIDNIFTSVSKEQYYASVHDTYLSDHRSINLRVQLKNNNINSHQWTVRRIFDASNKSNFEYYLSLETWDDVFHAPDVNSKFYAFTNILSYHFNNAFPLRRQLLQAGSKHWITREVKTSSQALQDLFVLQKSYPELKELYISAKKRHKDLTNNTKRSFYDNIQKSYPELKELYISAKKRHKDLTNNTKRSFYDNIINNAANKSSAMWKVVRWNTNNRKQFSNITLLENDELVTDTAKIVNNFNKFFQTAATNNHDGRNNVHASFYQG
;
A
#
# COMPACT_ATOMS: atom_id res chain seq x y z
N MET A 1 -15.41 9.26 -8.26
CA MET A 1 -15.90 7.90 -8.08
C MET A 1 -16.15 7.67 -6.61
N VAL A 2 -17.31 8.09 -6.12
CA VAL A 2 -18.02 7.14 -5.27
C VAL A 2 -18.85 6.36 -6.28
N GLU A 3 -18.32 5.23 -6.71
CA GLU A 3 -19.06 4.24 -7.50
C GLU A 3 -19.62 3.25 -6.49
N SER A 4 -20.89 2.89 -6.63
CA SER A 4 -21.48 1.81 -5.84
C SER A 4 -21.66 0.62 -6.77
N CYS A 5 -20.72 -0.32 -6.68
CA CYS A 5 -20.83 -1.62 -7.32
C CYS A 5 -21.60 -2.54 -6.38
N LEU A 6 -22.81 -2.90 -6.77
CA LEU A 6 -23.63 -3.84 -6.03
C LEU A 6 -23.47 -5.22 -6.65
N THR A 7 -23.16 -6.20 -5.82
CA THR A 7 -23.21 -7.63 -6.15
C THR A 7 -24.37 -8.26 -5.41
N GLU A 8 -24.86 -9.40 -5.90
CA GLU A 8 -26.02 -10.08 -5.31
C GLU A 8 -27.27 -9.17 -5.24
N THR A 9 -27.52 -8.45 -6.34
CA THR A 9 -28.67 -7.53 -6.40
C THR A 9 -30.01 -8.25 -6.29
N TRP A 10 -30.08 -9.51 -6.76
CA TRP A 10 -31.31 -10.32 -6.77
C TRP A 10 -32.47 -9.59 -7.48
N LEU A 11 -32.14 -8.80 -8.50
CA LEU A 11 -33.11 -8.05 -9.30
C LEU A 11 -33.32 -8.72 -10.65
N LYS A 12 -34.56 -8.63 -11.14
CA LYS A 12 -34.89 -8.85 -12.55
C LYS A 12 -34.70 -7.55 -13.31
N VAL A 13 -34.47 -7.64 -14.62
CA VAL A 13 -34.39 -6.48 -15.52
C VAL A 13 -35.61 -5.56 -15.34
N ALA A 14 -36.81 -6.14 -15.23
CA ALA A 14 -38.05 -5.39 -15.00
C ALA A 14 -38.12 -4.64 -13.65
N HIS A 15 -37.26 -4.97 -12.68
CA HIS A 15 -37.24 -4.32 -11.36
C HIS A 15 -36.21 -3.19 -11.27
N LEU A 16 -35.31 -3.07 -12.24
CA LEU A 16 -34.21 -2.09 -12.19
C LEU A 16 -34.72 -0.65 -12.18
N ASP A 17 -35.80 -0.36 -12.92
CA ASP A 17 -36.41 0.97 -12.98
C ASP A 17 -37.03 1.41 -11.64
N HIS A 18 -37.28 0.46 -10.72
CA HIS A 18 -37.83 0.73 -9.40
C HIS A 18 -36.77 0.97 -8.33
N VAL A 19 -35.49 0.69 -8.62
CA VAL A 19 -34.39 0.92 -7.68
C VAL A 19 -33.84 2.33 -7.88
N GLN A 20 -34.39 3.27 -7.10
CA GLN A 20 -33.93 4.65 -7.10
C GLN A 20 -32.97 4.87 -5.93
N LEU A 21 -31.71 5.16 -6.27
CA LEU A 21 -30.71 5.61 -5.31
C LEU A 21 -30.56 7.14 -5.46
N ASP A 22 -30.77 7.87 -4.37
CA ASP A 22 -30.68 9.33 -4.37
C ASP A 22 -29.30 9.81 -4.83
N ASN A 23 -29.28 10.65 -5.88
CA ASN A 23 -28.09 11.19 -6.56
C ASN A 23 -27.31 10.19 -7.42
N TYR A 24 -27.80 8.98 -7.65
CA TYR A 24 -27.17 7.99 -8.52
C TYR A 24 -28.09 7.60 -9.69
N PHE A 25 -27.50 7.05 -10.74
CA PHE A 25 -28.20 6.38 -11.84
C PHE A 25 -27.51 5.04 -12.12
N LEU A 26 -28.27 4.05 -12.57
CA LEU A 26 -27.72 2.75 -12.96
C LEU A 26 -27.00 2.89 -14.31
N ALA A 27 -25.69 2.63 -14.35
CA ALA A 27 -24.88 2.77 -15.54
C ALA A 27 -24.78 1.47 -16.36
N CYS A 28 -24.62 0.32 -15.69
CA CYS A 28 -24.67 -1.00 -16.32
C CYS A 28 -25.06 -2.06 -15.28
N TYR A 29 -25.55 -3.21 -15.75
CA TYR A 29 -26.00 -4.30 -14.89
C TYR A 29 -25.89 -5.65 -15.59
N PHE A 30 -25.96 -6.71 -14.78
CA PHE A 30 -26.25 -8.07 -15.20
C PHE A 30 -27.33 -8.63 -14.27
N CYS A 31 -28.40 -9.17 -14.85
CA CYS A 31 -29.45 -9.85 -14.11
C CYS A 31 -29.52 -11.31 -14.58
N ARG A 32 -29.57 -12.24 -13.61
CA ARG A 32 -29.79 -13.66 -13.93
C ARG A 32 -31.15 -13.85 -14.63
N SER A 33 -31.16 -14.70 -15.64
CA SER A 33 -32.35 -15.06 -16.39
C SER A 33 -33.08 -16.27 -15.80
N SER A 34 -32.32 -17.24 -15.26
CA SER A 34 -32.86 -18.54 -14.82
C SER A 34 -33.25 -18.59 -13.34
N CYS A 35 -32.55 -17.84 -12.48
CA CYS A 35 -32.81 -17.80 -11.04
C CYS A 35 -32.36 -16.48 -10.43
N ILE A 36 -33.25 -15.79 -9.71
CA ILE A 36 -32.96 -14.47 -9.12
C ILE A 36 -32.04 -14.57 -7.89
N ILE A 37 -32.16 -15.67 -7.13
CA ILE A 37 -31.50 -15.81 -5.82
C ILE A 37 -30.00 -16.02 -6.01
N GLY A 38 -29.20 -15.24 -5.26
CA GLY A 38 -27.76 -15.43 -5.14
C GLY A 38 -26.93 -14.90 -6.32
N GLY A 39 -27.43 -13.93 -7.09
CA GLY A 39 -26.67 -13.32 -8.18
C GLY A 39 -27.22 -11.99 -8.69
N GLY A 40 -26.57 -11.48 -9.73
CA GLY A 40 -26.83 -10.19 -10.36
C GLY A 40 -25.89 -9.10 -9.85
N VAL A 41 -25.40 -8.28 -10.77
CA VAL A 41 -24.47 -7.17 -10.48
C VAL A 41 -24.96 -5.86 -11.10
N GLY A 42 -24.63 -4.72 -10.50
CA GLY A 42 -24.99 -3.40 -11.03
C GLY A 42 -24.02 -2.32 -10.60
N ILE A 43 -23.65 -1.45 -11.54
CA ILE A 43 -22.81 -0.28 -11.29
C ILE A 43 -23.70 0.96 -11.26
N TYR A 44 -23.77 1.61 -10.10
CA TYR A 44 -24.49 2.87 -9.92
C TYR A 44 -23.49 4.02 -9.87
N VAL A 45 -23.75 5.03 -10.70
CA VAL A 45 -22.87 6.18 -10.89
C VAL A 45 -23.58 7.43 -10.42
N ARG A 46 -22.86 8.31 -9.75
CA ARG A 46 -23.39 9.61 -9.32
C ARG A 46 -23.78 10.47 -10.52
N LYS A 47 -24.96 11.10 -10.46
CA LYS A 47 -25.44 12.05 -11.48
C LYS A 47 -24.40 13.16 -11.72
N GLY A 48 -24.13 13.47 -12.99
CA GLY A 48 -23.12 14.45 -13.41
C GLY A 48 -21.75 13.88 -13.81
N ILE A 49 -21.58 12.56 -13.80
CA ILE A 49 -20.40 11.88 -14.38
C ILE A 49 -20.82 11.27 -15.72
N GLU A 50 -20.06 11.58 -16.78
CA GLU A 50 -20.24 10.95 -18.09
C GLU A 50 -19.66 9.54 -18.08
N VAL A 51 -20.50 8.56 -18.41
CA VAL A 51 -20.15 7.14 -18.39
C VAL A 51 -20.68 6.46 -19.63
N THR A 52 -19.84 5.60 -20.21
CA THR A 52 -20.19 4.73 -21.34
C THR A 52 -20.20 3.29 -20.85
N ALA A 53 -21.36 2.63 -20.91
CA ALA A 53 -21.45 1.19 -20.66
C ALA A 53 -20.72 0.42 -21.76
N MET A 54 -19.97 -0.62 -21.40
CA MET A 54 -19.39 -1.55 -22.35
C MET A 54 -20.22 -2.83 -22.40
N ASP A 55 -20.49 -3.32 -23.61
CA ASP A 55 -21.15 -4.59 -23.82
C ASP A 55 -20.17 -5.75 -23.54
N PHE A 56 -20.53 -6.60 -22.58
CA PHE A 56 -19.78 -7.78 -22.17
C PHE A 56 -20.62 -9.05 -22.21
N THR A 57 -21.78 -9.02 -22.87
CA THR A 57 -22.73 -10.15 -22.93
C THR A 57 -22.10 -11.45 -23.43
N ASN A 58 -21.07 -11.38 -24.28
CA ASN A 58 -20.33 -12.55 -24.80
C ASN A 58 -19.36 -13.21 -23.80
N TYR A 59 -19.13 -12.61 -22.62
CA TYR A 59 -18.17 -13.08 -21.61
C TYR A 59 -18.84 -13.45 -20.29
N GLU A 60 -20.17 -13.38 -20.23
CA GLU A 60 -20.95 -13.70 -19.04
C GLU A 60 -21.34 -15.18 -19.03
N CYS A 61 -21.22 -15.85 -17.88
CA CYS A 61 -21.70 -17.20 -17.67
C CYS A 61 -22.51 -17.23 -16.38
N GLU A 62 -23.83 -17.33 -16.49
CA GLU A 62 -24.73 -17.30 -15.33
C GLU A 62 -24.32 -18.35 -14.28
N LYS A 63 -24.22 -17.95 -13.00
CA LYS A 63 -23.74 -18.77 -11.85
C LYS A 63 -22.24 -19.08 -11.81
N GLU A 64 -21.47 -18.85 -12.88
CA GLU A 64 -20.02 -19.06 -12.89
C GLU A 64 -19.25 -17.73 -12.86
N PHE A 65 -19.67 -16.76 -13.67
CA PHE A 65 -19.01 -15.47 -13.80
C PHE A 65 -19.99 -14.39 -14.26
N GLU A 66 -20.25 -13.42 -13.38
CA GLU A 66 -21.21 -12.34 -13.56
C GLU A 66 -20.46 -11.00 -13.57
N VAL A 67 -20.57 -10.25 -14.67
CA VAL A 67 -19.80 -9.03 -14.88
C VAL A 67 -20.67 -7.96 -15.54
N CYS A 68 -20.41 -6.70 -15.21
CA CYS A 68 -20.84 -5.57 -16.02
C CYS A 68 -19.73 -4.51 -15.96
N LEU A 69 -19.54 -3.75 -17.04
CA LEU A 69 -18.45 -2.78 -17.14
C LEU A 69 -18.95 -1.43 -17.65
N ALA A 70 -18.45 -0.37 -17.01
CA ALA A 70 -18.69 0.99 -17.43
C ALA A 70 -17.39 1.79 -17.41
N VAL A 71 -17.20 2.65 -18.41
CA VAL A 71 -16.05 3.57 -18.49
C VAL A 71 -16.53 4.97 -18.18
N ALA A 72 -16.06 5.52 -17.07
CA ALA A 72 -16.26 6.92 -16.77
C ALA A 72 -15.19 7.79 -17.44
N SER A 73 -15.63 8.81 -18.17
CA SER A 73 -14.74 9.85 -18.69
C SER A 73 -14.67 10.99 -17.68
N VAL A 74 -13.62 11.00 -16.87
CA VAL A 74 -13.39 12.06 -15.89
C VAL A 74 -12.42 13.07 -16.50
N SER A 75 -12.92 14.26 -16.85
CA SER A 75 -12.09 15.31 -17.42
C SER A 75 -11.19 15.96 -16.35
N MET A 76 -9.98 15.44 -16.18
CA MET A 76 -8.81 16.24 -15.80
C MET A 76 -7.67 15.86 -16.76
N PHE A 77 -7.41 16.74 -17.73
CA PHE A 77 -6.62 16.45 -18.94
C PHE A 77 -5.11 16.38 -18.72
N GLU A 78 -4.61 16.59 -17.51
CA GLU A 78 -3.18 16.60 -17.23
C GLU A 78 -2.69 15.25 -16.71
N LYS A 79 -1.75 14.65 -17.44
CA LYS A 79 -1.05 13.43 -17.02
C LYS A 79 -0.40 13.68 -15.66
N THR A 80 -0.61 12.79 -14.69
CA THR A 80 -0.12 12.94 -13.31
C THR A 80 1.15 12.13 -13.05
N ARG A 81 1.54 11.24 -13.96
CA ARG A 81 2.80 10.52 -13.93
C ARG A 81 3.50 10.65 -15.27
N VAL A 82 4.71 11.17 -15.23
CA VAL A 82 5.52 11.41 -16.44
C VAL A 82 6.86 10.74 -16.26
N THR A 83 7.14 9.79 -17.15
CA THR A 83 8.42 9.08 -17.23
C THR A 83 9.15 9.49 -18.52
N ALA A 84 10.39 9.05 -18.70
CA ALA A 84 11.15 9.33 -19.93
C ALA A 84 10.50 8.77 -21.22
N THR A 85 9.54 7.84 -21.09
CA THR A 85 8.96 7.12 -22.26
C THR A 85 7.44 7.19 -22.33
N ALA A 86 6.75 7.65 -21.28
CA ALA A 86 5.29 7.66 -21.23
C ALA A 86 4.76 8.68 -20.23
N ALA A 87 3.58 9.23 -20.52
CA ALA A 87 2.83 10.12 -19.64
C ALA A 87 1.41 9.56 -19.40
N THR A 88 1.08 9.24 -18.15
CA THR A 88 -0.17 8.58 -17.73
C THR A 88 -0.85 9.34 -16.60
N GLY A 89 -2.19 9.29 -16.52
CA GLY A 89 -2.98 9.89 -15.44
C GLY A 89 -3.40 8.80 -14.46
N ILE A 90 -2.52 8.46 -13.51
CA ILE A 90 -2.74 7.34 -12.57
C ILE A 90 -3.22 7.84 -11.21
N ASP A 91 -3.00 9.13 -10.93
CA ASP A 91 -3.38 9.77 -9.69
C ASP A 91 -4.69 10.53 -9.93
N ASN A 92 -5.76 10.15 -9.22
CA ASN A 92 -7.09 10.72 -9.41
C ASN A 92 -7.62 11.28 -8.09
N ILE A 93 -8.29 12.43 -8.15
CA ILE A 93 -9.04 12.99 -7.03
C ILE A 93 -10.52 12.95 -7.36
N PHE A 94 -11.30 12.34 -6.48
CA PHE A 94 -12.75 12.26 -6.60
C PHE A 94 -13.40 13.04 -5.47
N THR A 95 -14.32 13.93 -5.80
CA THR A 95 -15.01 14.75 -4.80
C THR A 95 -16.50 14.85 -5.10
N SER A 96 -17.29 14.98 -4.03
CA SER A 96 -18.72 15.27 -4.04
C SER A 96 -19.04 16.77 -4.09
N VAL A 97 -18.00 17.61 -4.01
CA VAL A 97 -18.05 19.08 -3.95
C VAL A 97 -18.37 19.64 -5.33
N SER A 98 -19.24 20.65 -5.40
CA SER A 98 -19.67 21.28 -6.66
C SER A 98 -18.49 21.95 -7.38
N LYS A 99 -18.52 22.00 -8.72
CA LYS A 99 -17.43 22.52 -9.57
C LYS A 99 -17.09 23.98 -9.28
N GLU A 100 -18.05 24.74 -8.75
CA GLU A 100 -17.89 26.15 -8.36
C GLU A 100 -17.21 26.32 -7.00
N GLN A 101 -17.10 25.23 -6.23
CA GLN A 101 -16.56 25.22 -4.87
C GLN A 101 -15.18 24.58 -4.78
N TYR A 102 -14.57 24.20 -5.90
CA TYR A 102 -13.20 23.71 -5.89
C TYR A 102 -12.39 24.18 -7.10
N TYR A 103 -11.09 24.25 -6.90
CA TYR A 103 -10.08 24.46 -7.92
C TYR A 103 -9.10 23.29 -7.86
N ALA A 104 -8.86 22.63 -8.99
CA ALA A 104 -7.90 21.55 -9.10
C ALA A 104 -6.85 21.87 -10.17
N SER A 105 -5.59 21.59 -9.88
CA SER A 105 -4.47 21.79 -10.80
C SER A 105 -3.40 20.72 -10.60
N VAL A 106 -2.64 20.40 -11.64
CA VAL A 106 -1.49 19.49 -11.56
C VAL A 106 -0.21 20.31 -11.61
N HIS A 107 0.68 20.08 -10.65
CA HIS A 107 1.95 20.76 -10.51
C HIS A 107 3.09 19.75 -10.54
N ASP A 108 4.14 20.07 -11.28
CA ASP A 108 5.37 19.32 -11.17
C ASP A 108 6.08 19.67 -9.86
N THR A 109 6.21 18.70 -8.97
CA THR A 109 7.06 18.85 -7.78
C THR A 109 8.50 18.40 -8.02
N TYR A 110 8.75 17.65 -9.10
CA TYR A 110 10.06 17.11 -9.49
C TYR A 110 10.81 16.38 -8.34
N LEU A 111 10.05 15.88 -7.36
CA LEU A 111 10.48 15.02 -6.25
C LEU A 111 10.29 13.53 -6.58
N SER A 112 9.47 13.23 -7.60
CA SER A 112 9.12 11.90 -8.09
C SER A 112 8.76 12.00 -9.58
N ASP A 113 8.66 10.85 -10.25
CA ASP A 113 8.00 10.66 -11.55
C ASP A 113 6.48 10.92 -11.52
N HIS A 114 5.91 11.13 -10.32
CA HIS A 114 4.55 11.63 -10.11
C HIS A 114 4.54 13.17 -9.98
N ARG A 115 3.68 13.81 -10.77
CA ARG A 115 3.25 15.21 -10.63
C ARG A 115 2.23 15.29 -9.50
N SER A 116 2.29 16.37 -8.73
CA SER A 116 1.41 16.56 -7.58
C SER A 116 0.09 17.19 -8.00
N ILE A 117 -1.01 16.70 -7.43
CA ILE A 117 -2.33 17.29 -7.63
C ILE A 117 -2.59 18.27 -6.48
N ASN A 118 -2.88 19.53 -6.82
CA ASN A 118 -3.38 20.53 -5.88
C ASN A 118 -4.91 20.59 -6.03
N LEU A 119 -5.62 20.25 -4.96
CA LEU A 119 -7.06 20.50 -4.83
C LEU A 119 -7.25 21.56 -3.75
N ARG A 120 -7.90 22.67 -4.11
CA ARG A 120 -8.38 23.70 -3.19
C ARG A 120 -9.89 23.63 -3.18
N VAL A 121 -10.48 23.40 -2.01
CA VAL A 121 -11.92 23.43 -1.82
C VAL A 121 -12.29 24.68 -1.04
N GLN A 122 -13.16 25.49 -1.62
CA GLN A 122 -13.76 26.64 -0.95
C GLN A 122 -14.94 26.17 -0.13
N LEU A 123 -14.69 25.92 1.15
CA LEU A 123 -15.75 25.65 2.11
C LEU A 123 -16.43 26.98 2.44
N LYS A 124 -17.77 27.05 2.29
CA LYS A 124 -18.53 28.14 2.88
C LYS A 124 -18.34 28.04 4.39
N ASN A 125 -17.63 29.01 4.96
CA ASN A 125 -17.32 29.07 6.39
C ASN A 125 -18.63 29.18 7.19
N ASN A 126 -19.16 28.05 7.64
CA ASN A 126 -19.69 28.02 8.99
C ASN A 126 -18.46 27.84 9.87
N ASN A 127 -18.20 28.77 10.78
CA ASN A 127 -17.05 28.78 11.68
C ASN A 127 -16.76 27.38 12.27
N ILE A 128 -15.83 26.64 11.67
CA ILE A 128 -15.28 25.42 12.25
C ILE A 128 -13.79 25.67 12.39
N ASN A 129 -13.39 26.13 13.58
CA ASN A 129 -12.04 25.88 14.04
C ASN A 129 -11.84 24.35 13.95
N SER A 130 -11.13 23.87 12.94
CA SER A 130 -10.91 22.43 12.72
C SER A 130 -9.92 21.90 13.76
N HIS A 131 -10.42 21.79 14.98
CA HIS A 131 -9.81 20.99 16.02
C HIS A 131 -9.92 19.54 15.54
N GLN A 132 -8.86 19.02 14.93
CA GLN A 132 -8.78 17.59 14.68
C GLN A 132 -8.75 16.90 16.04
N TRP A 133 -9.79 16.17 16.41
CA TRP A 133 -9.85 15.48 17.69
C TRP A 133 -9.35 14.05 17.51
N THR A 134 -8.57 13.56 18.47
CA THR A 134 -8.26 12.13 18.60
C THR A 134 -8.82 11.61 19.92
N VAL A 135 -9.19 10.33 19.94
CA VAL A 135 -9.61 9.63 21.15
C VAL A 135 -8.44 8.76 21.57
N ARG A 136 -7.87 9.04 22.76
CA ARG A 136 -6.76 8.25 23.31
C ARG A 136 -6.86 8.12 24.83
N ARG A 137 -6.18 7.12 25.38
CA ARG A 137 -5.94 7.01 26.82
C ARG A 137 -4.69 7.80 27.21
N ILE A 138 -4.69 8.38 28.40
CA ILE A 138 -3.56 9.15 28.92
C ILE A 138 -2.91 8.33 30.04
N PHE A 139 -1.63 8.01 29.89
CA PHE A 139 -0.86 7.23 30.86
C PHE A 139 0.06 8.12 31.70
N ASP A 140 -0.51 9.16 32.31
CA ASP A 140 0.21 10.06 33.21
C ASP A 140 0.42 9.43 34.60
N ALA A 141 1.23 10.09 35.44
CA ALA A 141 1.56 9.59 36.77
C ALA A 141 0.33 9.47 37.68
N SER A 142 -0.62 10.40 37.57
CA SER A 142 -1.84 10.38 38.39
C SER A 142 -2.74 9.20 38.03
N ASN A 143 -2.95 8.92 36.74
CA ASN A 143 -3.75 7.78 36.29
C ASN A 143 -3.09 6.45 36.67
N LYS A 144 -1.76 6.36 36.65
CA LYS A 144 -1.02 5.19 37.12
C LYS A 144 -1.21 4.98 38.62
N SER A 145 -1.05 6.02 39.43
CA SER A 145 -1.28 5.94 40.88
C SER A 145 -2.73 5.58 41.21
N ASN A 146 -3.70 6.10 40.47
CA ASN A 146 -5.11 5.71 40.63
C ASN A 146 -5.34 4.24 40.27
N PHE A 147 -4.71 3.73 39.21
CA PHE A 147 -4.80 2.33 38.84
C PHE A 147 -4.23 1.40 39.91
N GLU A 148 -3.04 1.74 40.44
CA GLU A 148 -2.42 1.02 41.55
C GLU A 148 -3.30 1.05 42.81
N TYR A 149 -3.91 2.19 43.10
CA TYR A 149 -4.86 2.34 44.21
C TYR A 149 -6.12 1.50 44.02
N TYR A 150 -6.72 1.48 42.82
CA TYR A 150 -7.92 0.65 42.58
C TYR A 150 -7.63 -0.84 42.71
N LEU A 151 -6.45 -1.28 42.25
CA LEU A 151 -6.04 -2.68 42.41
C LEU A 151 -5.71 -3.04 43.87
N SER A 152 -5.25 -2.09 44.69
CA SER A 152 -4.95 -2.35 46.10
C SER A 152 -6.19 -2.48 46.97
N LEU A 153 -7.33 -1.94 46.52
CA LEU A 153 -8.63 -2.08 47.18
C LEU A 153 -9.35 -3.40 46.82
N GLU A 154 -8.89 -4.09 45.79
CA GLU A 154 -9.53 -5.31 45.30
C GLU A 154 -9.21 -6.51 46.20
N THR A 155 -10.22 -7.25 46.64
CA THR A 155 -10.03 -8.43 47.51
C THR A 155 -9.66 -9.68 46.70
N TRP A 156 -10.03 -9.71 45.42
CA TRP A 156 -9.84 -10.84 44.50
C TRP A 156 -10.62 -12.11 44.87
N ASP A 157 -11.59 -12.01 45.77
CA ASP A 157 -12.40 -13.16 46.22
C ASP A 157 -13.09 -13.87 45.05
N ASP A 158 -13.63 -13.11 44.09
CA ASP A 158 -14.27 -13.65 42.89
C ASP A 158 -13.31 -14.49 42.03
N VAL A 159 -12.01 -14.15 42.05
CA VAL A 159 -10.98 -14.91 41.33
C VAL A 159 -10.58 -16.16 42.10
N PHE A 160 -10.48 -16.09 43.43
CA PHE A 160 -10.07 -17.23 44.24
C PHE A 160 -11.15 -18.31 44.34
N HIS A 161 -12.43 -17.90 44.43
CA HIS A 161 -13.57 -18.79 44.60
C HIS A 161 -14.20 -19.27 43.28
N ALA A 162 -13.75 -18.77 42.13
CA ALA A 162 -14.25 -19.25 40.84
C ALA A 162 -13.95 -20.76 40.62
N PRO A 163 -14.89 -21.51 40.02
CA PRO A 163 -14.92 -22.98 40.06
C PRO A 163 -13.84 -23.67 39.21
N ASP A 164 -13.40 -23.04 38.13
CA ASP A 164 -12.44 -23.60 37.19
C ASP A 164 -11.48 -22.52 36.66
N VAL A 165 -10.38 -22.97 36.03
CA VAL A 165 -9.30 -22.11 35.55
C VAL A 165 -9.78 -21.03 34.57
N ASN A 166 -10.73 -21.35 33.68
CA ASN A 166 -11.23 -20.36 32.73
C ASN A 166 -12.07 -19.32 33.46
N SER A 167 -12.94 -19.75 34.38
CA SER A 167 -13.73 -18.83 35.22
C SER A 167 -12.84 -17.90 36.04
N LYS A 168 -11.73 -18.41 36.61
CA LYS A 168 -10.73 -17.58 37.30
C LYS A 168 -10.08 -16.55 36.37
N PHE A 169 -9.69 -16.98 35.18
CA PHE A 169 -9.09 -16.11 34.17
C PHE A 169 -10.06 -14.99 33.74
N TYR A 170 -11.34 -15.31 33.52
CA TYR A 170 -12.34 -14.32 33.15
C TYR A 170 -12.62 -13.34 34.28
N ALA A 171 -12.78 -13.81 35.52
CA ALA A 171 -12.95 -12.95 36.69
C ALA A 171 -11.79 -11.97 36.84
N PHE A 172 -10.55 -12.47 36.79
CA PHE A 172 -9.34 -11.64 36.82
C PHE A 172 -9.31 -10.60 35.70
N THR A 173 -9.53 -11.04 34.45
CA THR A 173 -9.45 -10.17 33.27
C THR A 173 -10.52 -9.09 33.31
N ASN A 174 -11.73 -9.40 33.78
CA ASN A 174 -12.83 -8.45 33.89
C ASN A 174 -12.56 -7.38 34.96
N ILE A 175 -12.11 -7.80 36.15
CA ILE A 175 -11.74 -6.90 37.25
C ILE A 175 -10.60 -5.97 36.80
N LEU A 176 -9.55 -6.55 36.21
CA LEU A 176 -8.41 -5.78 35.70
C LEU A 176 -8.83 -4.78 34.62
N SER A 177 -9.68 -5.21 33.68
CA SER A 177 -10.20 -4.36 32.60
C SER A 177 -11.08 -3.23 33.13
N TYR A 178 -11.91 -3.50 34.14
CA TYR A 178 -12.76 -2.50 34.79
C TYR A 178 -11.90 -1.39 35.42
N HIS A 179 -10.95 -1.76 36.27
CA HIS A 179 -10.04 -0.80 36.90
C HIS A 179 -9.17 -0.07 35.89
N PHE A 180 -8.72 -0.75 34.83
CA PHE A 180 -7.94 -0.14 33.74
C PHE A 180 -8.76 0.91 32.98
N ASN A 181 -10.03 0.62 32.70
CA ASN A 181 -10.91 1.55 32.01
C ASN A 181 -11.22 2.78 32.86
N ASN A 182 -11.36 2.60 34.19
CA ASN A 182 -11.59 3.69 35.13
C ASN A 182 -10.35 4.57 35.33
N ALA A 183 -9.16 3.96 35.45
CA ALA A 183 -7.92 4.70 35.63
C ALA A 183 -7.44 5.38 34.35
N PHE A 184 -7.66 4.77 33.18
CA PHE A 184 -7.20 5.27 31.89
C PHE A 184 -8.35 5.54 30.93
N PRO A 185 -9.34 6.40 31.25
CA PRO A 185 -10.51 6.58 30.41
C PRO A 185 -10.12 7.13 29.03
N LEU A 186 -10.89 6.75 28.00
CA LEU A 186 -10.74 7.35 26.67
C LEU A 186 -11.14 8.81 26.74
N ARG A 187 -10.21 9.71 26.42
CA ARG A 187 -10.45 11.16 26.39
C ARG A 187 -10.30 11.68 24.97
N ARG A 188 -11.18 12.61 24.60
CA ARG A 188 -11.02 13.42 23.38
C ARG A 188 -9.96 14.48 23.65
N GLN A 189 -8.93 14.51 22.82
CA GLN A 189 -7.88 15.53 22.87
C GLN A 189 -7.62 16.11 21.48
N LEU A 190 -7.23 17.38 21.45
CA LEU A 190 -6.84 18.07 20.24
C LEU A 190 -5.56 17.43 19.65
N LEU A 191 -5.58 17.06 18.37
CA LEU A 191 -4.38 16.78 17.59
C LEU A 191 -3.60 18.08 17.48
N GLN A 192 -2.47 18.14 18.20
CA GLN A 192 -1.46 19.11 17.88
C GLN A 192 -0.75 18.65 16.60
N ALA A 193 -0.64 19.55 15.62
CA ALA A 193 0.09 19.27 14.39
C ALA A 193 1.50 18.80 14.75
N GLY A 194 1.85 17.58 14.34
CA GLY A 194 3.18 17.02 14.59
C GLY A 194 4.23 17.89 13.92
N SER A 195 4.91 18.72 14.69
CA SER A 195 6.12 19.41 14.24
C SER A 195 7.12 18.34 13.80
N LYS A 196 7.61 18.43 12.56
CA LYS A 196 8.77 17.64 12.14
C LYS A 196 9.99 18.32 12.79
N HIS A 197 10.25 17.94 14.04
CA HIS A 197 11.27 18.56 14.91
C HIS A 197 12.69 18.57 14.32
N TRP A 198 12.98 17.75 13.31
CA TRP A 198 14.25 17.76 12.59
C TRP A 198 14.38 18.91 11.57
N ILE A 199 13.30 19.61 11.21
CA ILE A 199 13.34 20.67 10.18
C ILE A 199 13.85 21.97 10.79
N THR A 200 15.09 22.33 10.47
CA THR A 200 15.72 23.58 10.90
C THR A 200 15.35 24.77 10.02
N ARG A 201 15.64 25.99 10.48
CA ARG A 201 15.52 27.22 9.69
C ARG A 201 16.35 27.14 8.40
N GLU A 202 17.53 26.56 8.48
CA GLU A 202 18.44 26.38 7.35
C GLU A 202 17.84 25.49 6.24
N VAL A 203 17.21 24.37 6.61
CA VAL A 203 16.50 23.50 5.65
C VAL A 203 15.36 24.26 4.97
N LYS A 204 14.63 25.10 5.70
CA LYS A 204 13.55 25.94 5.15
C LYS A 204 14.10 26.98 4.17
N THR A 205 15.14 27.72 4.55
CA THR A 205 15.78 28.72 3.69
C THR A 205 16.36 28.09 2.43
N SER A 206 17.03 26.95 2.55
CA SER A 206 17.57 26.19 1.42
C SER A 206 16.47 25.71 0.46
N SER A 207 15.32 25.29 1.00
CA SER A 207 14.16 24.93 0.20
C SER A 207 13.59 26.12 -0.57
N GLN A 208 13.49 27.30 0.06
CA GLN A 208 12.99 28.51 -0.60
C GLN A 208 13.92 28.95 -1.72
N ALA A 209 15.22 29.01 -1.45
CA ALA A 209 16.23 29.36 -2.45
C ALA A 209 16.22 28.39 -3.65
N LEU A 210 15.95 27.10 -3.42
CA LEU A 210 15.84 26.13 -4.51
C LEU A 210 14.59 26.35 -5.38
N GLN A 211 13.47 26.78 -4.77
CA GLN A 211 12.26 27.16 -5.52
C GLN A 211 12.51 28.40 -6.37
N ASP A 212 13.14 29.43 -5.79
CA ASP A 212 13.45 30.67 -6.50
C ASP A 212 14.42 30.42 -7.66
N LEU A 213 15.46 29.62 -7.43
CA LEU A 213 16.45 29.29 -8.45
C LEU A 213 15.88 28.42 -9.58
N PHE A 214 14.90 27.58 -9.28
CA PHE A 214 14.18 26.84 -10.31
C PHE A 214 13.37 27.76 -11.23
N VAL A 215 12.70 28.77 -10.67
CA VAL A 215 11.98 29.78 -11.47
C VAL A 215 12.95 30.55 -12.35
N LEU A 216 14.08 30.99 -11.79
CA LEU A 216 15.11 31.72 -12.54
C LEU A 216 15.71 30.87 -13.67
N GLN A 217 16.01 29.60 -13.42
CA GLN A 217 16.56 28.70 -14.44
C GLN A 217 15.66 28.51 -15.66
N LYS A 218 14.34 28.68 -15.53
CA LYS A 218 13.41 28.63 -16.68
C LYS A 218 13.58 29.84 -17.60
N SER A 219 13.88 31.00 -17.04
CA SER A 219 14.11 32.24 -17.80
C SER A 219 15.57 32.39 -18.26
N TYR A 220 16.50 31.72 -17.56
CA TYR A 220 17.94 31.83 -17.75
C TYR A 220 18.58 30.42 -17.82
N PRO A 221 18.65 29.79 -19.01
CA PRO A 221 19.16 28.44 -19.19
C PRO A 221 20.58 28.19 -18.65
N GLU A 222 21.41 29.23 -18.61
CA GLU A 222 22.77 29.22 -18.05
C GLU A 222 22.79 28.87 -16.54
N LEU A 223 21.68 29.09 -15.82
CA LEU A 223 21.56 28.76 -14.40
C LEU A 223 21.25 27.27 -14.15
N LYS A 224 21.14 26.45 -15.19
CA LYS A 224 20.82 25.02 -15.06
C LYS A 224 21.83 24.25 -14.19
N GLU A 225 23.12 24.49 -14.39
CA GLU A 225 24.19 23.87 -13.58
C GLU A 225 24.16 24.37 -12.13
N LEU A 226 23.85 25.66 -11.92
CA LEU A 226 23.69 26.23 -10.59
C LEU A 226 22.51 25.58 -9.85
N TYR A 227 21.39 25.36 -10.54
CA TYR A 227 20.21 24.69 -10.00
C TYR A 227 20.47 23.23 -9.63
N ILE A 228 21.12 22.45 -10.52
CA ILE A 228 21.46 21.05 -10.26
C ILE A 228 22.36 20.94 -9.02
N SER A 229 23.39 21.78 -8.94
CA SER A 229 24.29 21.79 -7.78
C SER A 229 23.59 22.22 -6.49
N ALA A 230 22.68 23.20 -6.55
CA ALA A 230 21.86 23.61 -5.40
C ALA A 230 20.89 22.51 -4.95
N LYS A 231 20.27 21.79 -5.89
CA LYS A 231 19.40 20.63 -5.59
C LYS A 231 20.15 19.53 -4.87
N LYS A 232 21.39 19.24 -5.30
CA LYS A 232 22.28 18.28 -4.62
C LYS A 232 22.60 18.74 -3.20
N ARG A 233 23.04 20.00 -3.04
CA ARG A 233 23.34 20.60 -1.71
C ARG A 233 22.14 20.55 -0.76
N HIS A 234 20.94 20.85 -1.24
CA HIS A 234 19.72 20.75 -0.44
C HIS A 234 19.44 19.31 0.01
N LYS A 235 19.60 18.33 -0.88
CA LYS A 235 19.45 16.91 -0.55
C LYS A 235 20.44 16.48 0.53
N ASP A 236 21.70 16.88 0.42
CA ASP A 236 22.73 16.55 1.40
C ASP A 236 22.45 17.20 2.75
N LEU A 237 22.05 18.48 2.76
CA LEU A 237 21.62 19.21 3.96
C LEU A 237 20.48 18.47 4.67
N THR A 238 19.40 18.13 3.96
CA THR A 238 18.24 17.44 4.58
C THR A 238 18.61 16.08 5.18
N ASN A 239 19.48 15.31 4.52
CA ASN A 239 19.93 14.01 5.01
C ASN A 239 20.80 14.16 6.26
N ASN A 240 21.73 15.12 6.25
CA ASN A 240 22.62 15.38 7.38
C ASN A 240 21.87 15.93 8.59
N THR A 241 20.93 16.85 8.39
CA THR A 241 20.09 17.38 9.47
C THR A 241 19.22 16.30 10.10
N LYS A 242 18.59 15.43 9.29
CA LYS A 242 17.85 14.26 9.80
C LYS A 242 18.76 13.34 10.62
N ARG A 243 19.93 12.99 10.07
CA ARG A 243 20.88 12.10 10.73
C ARG A 243 21.33 12.68 12.07
N SER A 244 21.81 13.92 12.09
CA SER A 244 22.23 14.60 13.32
C SER A 244 21.13 14.69 14.36
N PHE A 245 19.87 14.95 13.95
CA PHE A 245 18.75 15.01 14.87
C PHE A 245 18.50 13.67 15.57
N TYR A 246 18.46 12.57 14.82
CA TYR A 246 18.25 11.24 15.41
C TYR A 246 19.47 10.76 16.20
N ASP A 247 20.68 11.07 15.74
CA ASP A 247 21.92 10.77 16.48
C ASP A 247 21.94 11.52 17.82
N ASN A 248 21.46 12.76 17.87
CA ASN A 248 21.36 13.55 19.09
C ASN A 248 20.33 12.95 20.05
N ILE A 249 19.11 12.61 19.58
CA ILE A 249 18.11 11.90 20.39
C ILE A 249 18.70 10.61 20.98
N GLN A 250 19.44 9.84 20.17
CA GLN A 250 20.04 8.60 20.63
C GLN A 250 21.16 8.81 21.65
N LYS A 251 21.87 9.95 21.61
CA LYS A 251 22.84 10.36 22.63
C LYS A 251 22.18 10.88 23.91
N SER A 252 21.04 11.56 23.79
CA SER A 252 20.28 12.08 24.93
C SER A 252 19.55 11.00 25.73
N TYR A 253 19.26 9.85 25.11
CA TYR A 253 18.54 8.72 25.73
C TYR A 253 19.23 7.37 25.43
N PRO A 254 20.44 7.15 25.96
CA PRO A 254 21.22 5.94 25.69
C PRO A 254 20.53 4.64 26.12
N GLU A 255 19.70 4.68 27.16
CA GLU A 255 18.89 3.56 27.66
C GLU A 255 17.84 3.06 26.66
N LEU A 256 17.37 3.93 25.76
CA LEU A 256 16.39 3.57 24.73
C LEU A 256 17.04 2.98 23.47
N LYS A 257 18.38 2.98 23.38
CA LYS A 257 19.12 2.50 22.21
C LYS A 257 18.86 1.02 21.93
N GLU A 258 18.89 0.18 22.96
CA GLU A 258 18.66 -1.26 22.80
C GLU A 258 17.20 -1.57 22.45
N LEU A 259 16.25 -0.84 23.04
CA LEU A 259 14.83 -0.95 22.70
C LEU A 259 14.55 -0.51 21.25
N TYR A 260 15.17 0.57 20.78
CA TYR A 260 15.04 1.01 19.39
C TYR A 260 15.66 -0.01 18.41
N ILE A 261 16.87 -0.52 18.69
CA ILE A 261 17.54 -1.51 17.84
C ILE A 261 16.71 -2.80 17.77
N SER A 262 16.22 -3.28 18.91
CA SER A 262 15.38 -4.49 18.97
C SER A 262 14.04 -4.29 18.26
N ALA A 263 13.37 -3.14 18.42
CA ALA A 263 12.13 -2.82 17.71
C ALA A 263 12.34 -2.72 16.19
N LYS A 264 13.43 -2.06 15.75
CA LYS A 264 13.78 -1.95 14.33
C LYS A 264 14.10 -3.31 13.72
N LYS A 265 14.83 -4.16 14.45
CA LYS A 265 15.10 -5.55 14.06
C LYS A 265 13.80 -6.33 13.93
N ARG A 266 12.92 -6.27 14.94
CA ARG A 266 11.60 -6.93 14.94
C ARG A 266 10.74 -6.51 13.75
N HIS A 267 10.73 -5.21 13.43
CA HIS A 267 10.00 -4.70 12.27
C HIS A 267 10.57 -5.21 10.94
N LYS A 268 11.90 -5.24 10.79
CA LYS A 268 12.56 -5.79 9.61
C LYS A 268 12.29 -7.28 9.46
N ASP A 269 12.39 -8.03 10.55
CA ASP A 269 12.15 -9.48 10.57
C ASP A 269 10.68 -9.78 10.24
N LEU A 270 9.73 -9.03 10.82
CA LEU A 270 8.31 -9.15 10.49
C LEU A 270 8.08 -8.90 8.99
N THR A 271 8.62 -7.81 8.44
CA THR A 271 8.44 -7.48 7.02
C THR A 271 9.01 -8.57 6.11
N ASN A 272 10.20 -9.09 6.44
CA ASN A 272 10.84 -10.15 5.67
C ASN A 272 10.08 -11.47 5.77
N ASN A 273 9.65 -11.85 6.98
CA ASN A 273 8.91 -13.09 7.21
C ASN A 273 7.54 -13.05 6.55
N THR A 274 6.81 -11.94 6.65
CA THR A 274 5.51 -11.77 5.98
C THR A 274 5.66 -11.85 4.46
N LYS A 275 6.69 -11.21 3.87
CA LYS A 275 6.97 -11.32 2.44
C LYS A 275 7.32 -12.76 2.04
N ARG A 276 8.14 -13.44 2.84
CA ARG A 276 8.50 -14.84 2.62
C ARG A 276 7.26 -15.72 2.63
N SER A 277 6.46 -15.67 3.71
CA SER A 277 5.25 -16.47 3.85
C SER A 277 4.24 -16.22 2.73
N PHE A 278 4.13 -14.98 2.26
CA PHE A 278 3.28 -14.64 1.11
C PHE A 278 3.75 -15.35 -0.16
N TYR A 279 5.03 -15.28 -0.51
CA TYR A 279 5.55 -15.96 -1.70
C TYR A 279 5.56 -17.48 -1.57
N ASP A 280 5.86 -18.02 -0.38
CA ASP A 280 5.80 -19.45 -0.10
C ASP A 280 4.38 -19.98 -0.29
N ASN A 281 3.36 -19.24 0.16
CA ASN A 281 1.96 -19.60 -0.04
C ASN A 281 1.61 -19.69 -1.52
N ILE A 282 2.03 -18.70 -2.32
CA ILE A 282 1.79 -18.68 -3.77
C ILE A 282 2.45 -19.87 -4.47
N ILE A 283 3.69 -20.22 -4.10
CA ILE A 283 4.43 -21.33 -4.73
C ILE A 283 3.84 -22.68 -4.30
N ASN A 284 3.52 -22.84 -3.01
CA ASN A 284 3.04 -24.12 -2.47
C ASN A 284 1.62 -24.47 -2.92
N ASN A 285 0.76 -23.46 -3.10
CA ASN A 285 -0.62 -23.66 -3.54
C ASN A 285 -0.78 -23.66 -5.07
N ALA A 286 0.30 -23.45 -5.83
CA ALA A 286 0.23 -23.47 -7.28
C ALA A 286 0.21 -24.90 -7.83
N ALA A 287 -0.71 -25.16 -8.77
CA ALA A 287 -0.75 -26.41 -9.52
C ALA A 287 0.57 -26.74 -10.23
N ASN A 288 1.31 -25.71 -10.68
CA ASN A 288 2.67 -25.83 -11.21
C ASN A 288 3.64 -24.94 -10.42
N LYS A 289 4.42 -25.56 -9.52
CA LYS A 289 5.38 -24.89 -8.63
C LYS A 289 6.47 -24.14 -9.38
N SER A 290 6.98 -24.70 -10.48
CA SER A 290 8.03 -24.09 -11.29
C SER A 290 7.54 -22.79 -11.94
N SER A 291 6.35 -22.81 -12.54
CA SER A 291 5.72 -21.61 -13.11
C SER A 291 5.48 -20.53 -12.05
N ALA A 292 4.97 -20.91 -10.87
CA ALA A 292 4.73 -19.98 -9.78
C ALA A 292 6.01 -19.36 -9.21
N MET A 293 7.07 -20.16 -9.07
CA MET A 293 8.40 -19.67 -8.65
C MET A 293 8.94 -18.64 -9.65
N TRP A 294 8.87 -18.91 -10.96
CA TRP A 294 9.28 -17.96 -11.98
C TRP A 294 8.42 -16.69 -12.02
N LYS A 295 7.13 -16.77 -11.67
CA LYS A 295 6.28 -15.58 -11.48
C LYS A 295 6.77 -14.73 -10.30
N VAL A 296 7.09 -15.34 -9.17
CA VAL A 296 7.64 -14.63 -7.99
C VAL A 296 8.98 -13.94 -8.34
N VAL A 297 9.88 -14.65 -9.02
CA VAL A 297 11.15 -14.06 -9.49
C VAL A 297 10.90 -12.87 -10.40
N ARG A 298 9.95 -12.98 -11.35
CA ARG A 298 9.59 -11.87 -12.24
C ARG A 298 9.06 -10.65 -11.49
N TRP A 299 8.25 -10.83 -10.44
CA TRP A 299 7.75 -9.68 -9.65
C TRP A 299 8.86 -8.94 -8.91
N ASN A 300 9.91 -9.64 -8.49
CA ASN A 300 11.01 -9.07 -7.72
C ASN A 300 12.19 -8.60 -8.58
N THR A 301 12.26 -9.03 -9.85
CA THR A 301 13.28 -8.60 -10.82
C THR A 301 12.61 -7.73 -11.87
N ASN A 302 12.87 -6.43 -11.83
CA ASN A 302 12.31 -5.42 -12.74
C ASN A 302 12.86 -5.53 -14.19
N ASN A 303 13.21 -6.73 -14.64
CA ASN A 303 13.90 -6.98 -15.90
C ASN A 303 12.89 -7.10 -17.05
N ARG A 304 12.99 -6.16 -18.01
CA ARG A 304 12.37 -6.31 -19.33
C ARG A 304 13.04 -7.48 -20.04
N LYS A 305 12.25 -8.30 -20.73
CA LYS A 305 12.76 -9.47 -21.48
C LYS A 305 13.75 -8.99 -22.55
N GLN A 306 15.05 -9.24 -22.36
CA GLN A 306 15.97 -9.40 -23.48
C GLN A 306 15.96 -10.89 -23.82
N PHE A 307 15.43 -11.22 -24.99
CA PHE A 307 15.61 -12.56 -25.54
C PHE A 307 16.93 -12.55 -26.30
N SER A 308 17.96 -13.17 -25.74
CA SER A 308 19.06 -13.69 -26.53
C SER A 308 18.68 -15.10 -27.01
N ASN A 309 19.07 -15.45 -28.23
CA ASN A 309 18.95 -16.83 -28.70
C ASN A 309 19.88 -17.69 -27.83
N ILE A 310 19.29 -18.54 -26.99
CA ILE A 310 20.04 -19.44 -26.11
C ILE A 310 20.50 -20.63 -26.96
N THR A 311 21.80 -20.88 -26.98
CA THR A 311 22.41 -22.03 -27.63
C THR A 311 23.15 -22.88 -26.59
N LEU A 312 23.05 -24.20 -26.73
CA LEU A 312 23.70 -25.16 -25.85
C LEU A 312 24.60 -26.05 -26.70
N LEU A 313 25.86 -26.23 -26.32
CA LEU A 313 26.76 -27.20 -26.94
C LEU A 313 26.59 -28.55 -26.23
N GLU A 314 26.16 -29.57 -26.96
CA GLU A 314 25.98 -30.93 -26.44
C GLU A 314 26.59 -31.92 -27.44
N ASN A 315 27.58 -32.72 -26.98
CA ASN A 315 28.33 -33.66 -27.82
C ASN A 315 28.91 -33.03 -29.11
N ASP A 316 29.54 -31.87 -28.97
CA ASP A 316 30.10 -31.07 -30.08
C ASP A 316 29.08 -30.57 -31.13
N GLU A 317 27.78 -30.75 -30.89
CA GLU A 317 26.71 -30.17 -31.69
C GLU A 317 26.05 -28.97 -31.00
N LEU A 318 25.76 -27.94 -31.79
CA LEU A 318 25.21 -26.69 -31.30
C LEU A 318 23.67 -26.76 -31.35
N VAL A 319 23.06 -27.05 -30.22
CA VAL A 319 21.61 -27.14 -30.07
C VAL A 319 21.04 -25.72 -29.93
N THR A 320 20.20 -25.33 -30.89
CA THR A 320 19.51 -24.03 -30.95
C THR A 320 18.01 -24.14 -30.66
N ASP A 321 17.46 -25.35 -30.69
CA ASP A 321 16.05 -25.63 -30.41
C ASP A 321 15.76 -25.50 -28.91
N THR A 322 14.95 -24.51 -28.58
CA THR A 322 14.60 -24.13 -27.20
C THR A 322 13.88 -25.26 -26.47
N ALA A 323 13.06 -26.05 -27.15
CA ALA A 323 12.33 -27.16 -26.52
C ALA A 323 13.29 -28.31 -26.15
N LYS A 324 14.25 -28.62 -27.02
CA LYS A 324 15.31 -29.60 -26.72
C LYS A 324 16.20 -29.15 -25.58
N ILE A 325 16.62 -27.88 -25.57
CA ILE A 325 17.44 -27.31 -24.48
C ILE A 325 16.72 -27.42 -23.13
N VAL A 326 15.44 -27.04 -23.07
CA VAL A 326 14.64 -27.12 -21.83
C VAL A 326 14.47 -28.55 -21.37
N ASN A 327 14.24 -29.49 -22.29
CA ASN A 327 14.12 -30.92 -21.94
C ASN A 327 15.43 -31.51 -21.44
N ASN A 328 16.57 -31.15 -22.04
CA ASN A 328 17.89 -31.62 -21.61
C ASN A 328 18.25 -31.05 -20.22
N PHE A 329 17.94 -29.78 -19.97
CA PHE A 329 18.06 -29.18 -18.64
C PHE A 329 17.19 -29.89 -17.59
N ASN A 330 15.91 -30.13 -17.91
CA ASN A 330 15.00 -30.84 -17.01
C ASN A 330 15.49 -32.26 -16.72
N LYS A 331 15.97 -32.98 -17.75
CA LYS A 331 16.51 -34.33 -17.61
C LYS A 331 17.77 -34.34 -16.74
N PHE A 332 18.69 -33.40 -16.94
CA PHE A 332 19.90 -33.25 -16.13
C PHE A 332 19.57 -33.01 -14.64
N PHE A 333 18.67 -32.08 -14.34
CA PHE A 333 18.32 -31.79 -12.94
C PHE A 333 17.50 -32.91 -12.29
N GLN A 334 16.71 -33.66 -13.05
CA GLN A 334 16.04 -34.86 -12.56
C GLN A 334 17.06 -35.97 -12.24
N THR A 335 18.04 -36.22 -13.11
CA THR A 335 19.08 -37.24 -12.87
C THR A 335 20.09 -36.82 -11.81
N ALA A 336 20.47 -35.55 -11.73
CA ALA A 336 21.35 -35.02 -10.68
C ALA A 336 20.69 -35.11 -9.30
N ALA A 337 19.36 -34.96 -9.22
CA ALA A 337 18.62 -35.16 -7.98
C ALA A 337 18.60 -36.65 -7.54
N THR A 338 18.48 -37.59 -8.49
CA THR A 338 18.54 -39.03 -8.18
C THR A 338 19.95 -39.52 -7.87
N ASN A 339 20.98 -38.98 -8.53
CA ASN A 339 22.38 -39.39 -8.31
C ASN A 339 22.97 -38.88 -6.99
N ASN A 340 22.35 -37.89 -6.34
CA ASN A 340 22.79 -37.41 -5.03
C ASN A 340 22.40 -38.35 -3.86
N HIS A 341 21.65 -39.44 -4.11
CA HIS A 341 21.45 -40.49 -3.12
C HIS A 341 22.59 -41.53 -3.09
N ASP A 342 23.43 -41.60 -4.12
CA ASP A 342 24.59 -42.51 -4.17
C ASP A 342 25.86 -41.76 -4.60
N GLY A 343 26.62 -41.30 -3.60
CA GLY A 343 28.05 -41.00 -3.75
C GLY A 343 28.42 -39.54 -4.01
N ARG A 344 29.17 -38.97 -3.05
CA ARG A 344 30.00 -37.78 -3.24
C ARG A 344 30.89 -37.96 -4.46
N ASN A 345 30.78 -37.11 -5.48
CA ASN A 345 31.91 -36.75 -6.33
C ASN A 345 31.74 -35.35 -6.93
N ASN A 346 32.77 -34.53 -6.70
CA ASN A 346 32.96 -33.20 -7.26
C ASN A 346 32.99 -33.25 -8.78
N VAL A 347 32.20 -32.42 -9.47
CA VAL A 347 32.50 -32.02 -10.84
C VAL A 347 32.42 -30.50 -10.94
N HIS A 348 33.60 -29.91 -11.15
CA HIS A 348 33.84 -28.49 -11.42
C HIS A 348 33.29 -28.18 -12.82
N ALA A 349 32.36 -27.25 -12.94
CA ALA A 349 31.96 -26.68 -14.25
C ALA A 349 32.51 -25.26 -14.34
N SER A 350 33.62 -25.11 -15.07
CA SER A 350 34.18 -23.83 -15.49
C SER A 350 33.35 -23.26 -16.65
N PHE A 351 32.71 -22.11 -16.41
CA PHE A 351 32.09 -21.31 -17.47
C PHE A 351 33.15 -20.42 -18.10
N TYR A 352 33.48 -20.66 -19.36
CA TYR A 352 34.20 -19.69 -20.19
C TYR A 352 33.19 -18.73 -20.83
N GLN A 353 33.42 -17.43 -20.64
CA GLN A 353 32.80 -16.37 -21.44
C GLN A 353 33.67 -16.15 -22.69
N GLY A 354 33.05 -16.27 -23.86
CA GLY A 354 33.54 -15.74 -25.13
C GLY A 354 32.59 -14.66 -25.62
#